data_AF-A0A2G6P3Z3-F1
#
_entry.id   AF-A0A2G6P3Z3-F1
#
_cell.length_a   1.000
_cell.length_b   1.000
_cell.length_c   1.000
_cell.angle_alpha   90.00
_cell.angle_beta   90.00
_cell.angle_gamma   90.00
#
_symmetry.space_group_name_H-M   'P 1'
#
loop_
_entity.id
_entity.type
_entity.pdbx_description
1 polymer ?
#
loop_
_entity_poly.entity_id
_entity_poly.type
_entity_poly.pdbx_seq_one_letter_code
_entity_poly.pdbx_strand_id
1 'polypeptide(L)'
;MPIGYFIILIFLSYNIIHLSNKKRQYRYELSELNSVRHGLFDVEQWKENIADIIVKKINEYEITADNREYIKGYIKTGFYKLLDELSLFLGQEQTKGNWFEQIIKTVTYNIVFDKDSFKSQVPLWAEEIMTLIENPKNQSQLKSYLESKIIQLLKSETQYKDKTLLKKILSKYSYQQKQLDECKSFLKNSIKEINTSIIELSIVLLIISLLPYLLGLLEVKITNLIISKAISLFCLFIVGISISMISIDVRILKFNFLLLNENITFKNQVLYFQSKSV
;
A
#
# COMPACT_ATOMS: atom_id res chain seq x y z
N MET A 1 -14.86 41.42 -25.20
CA MET A 1 -15.01 39.97 -24.93
C MET A 1 -13.72 39.14 -24.72
N PRO A 2 -12.47 39.62 -24.91
CA PRO A 2 -11.30 38.70 -24.83
C PRO A 2 -10.83 38.42 -23.39
N ILE A 3 -10.89 39.39 -22.47
CA ILE A 3 -10.26 39.26 -21.14
C ILE A 3 -10.99 38.23 -20.26
N GLY A 4 -12.33 38.25 -20.21
CA GLY A 4 -13.12 37.30 -19.42
C GLY A 4 -12.92 35.85 -19.88
N TYR A 5 -12.82 35.62 -21.19
CA TYR A 5 -12.54 34.31 -21.76
C TYR A 5 -11.18 33.76 -21.29
N PHE A 6 -10.13 34.60 -21.32
CA PHE A 6 -8.81 34.20 -20.86
C PHE A 6 -8.77 33.91 -19.37
N ILE A 7 -9.43 34.73 -18.55
CA ILE A 7 -9.52 34.49 -17.10
C ILE A 7 -10.16 33.13 -16.82
N ILE A 8 -11.25 32.79 -17.53
CA ILE A 8 -11.93 31.50 -17.37
C ILE A 8 -11.03 30.33 -17.77
N LEU A 9 -10.34 30.41 -18.92
CA LEU A 9 -9.41 29.36 -19.35
C LEU A 9 -8.27 29.14 -18.36
N ILE A 10 -7.67 30.22 -17.87
CA ILE A 10 -6.58 30.18 -16.89
C ILE A 10 -7.08 29.56 -15.58
N PHE A 11 -8.26 29.99 -15.10
CA PHE A 11 -8.86 29.46 -13.87
C PHE A 11 -9.15 27.96 -13.97
N LEU A 12 -9.76 27.52 -15.07
CA LEU A 12 -10.04 26.09 -15.31
C LEU A 12 -8.75 25.27 -15.39
N SER A 13 -7.76 25.77 -16.15
CA SER A 13 -6.46 25.12 -16.29
C SER A 13 -5.75 24.97 -14.95
N TYR A 14 -5.73 26.04 -14.14
CA TYR A 14 -5.14 26.03 -12.81
C TYR A 14 -5.81 25.01 -11.88
N ASN A 15 -7.15 24.98 -11.85
CA ASN A 15 -7.89 24.03 -11.01
C ASN A 15 -7.62 22.58 -11.41
N ILE A 16 -7.58 22.27 -12.71
CA ILE A 16 -7.27 20.92 -13.20
C ILE A 16 -5.85 20.52 -12.76
N ILE A 17 -4.87 21.40 -12.91
CA ILE A 17 -3.48 21.14 -12.52
C ILE A 17 -3.37 20.95 -11.00
N HIS A 18 -4.05 21.79 -10.22
CA HIS A 18 -4.08 21.69 -8.76
C HIS A 18 -4.68 20.36 -8.30
N LEU A 19 -5.84 19.99 -8.85
CA LEU A 19 -6.52 18.72 -8.55
C LEU A 19 -5.68 17.51 -8.98
N SER A 20 -5.02 17.59 -10.15
CA SER A 20 -4.12 16.55 -10.64
C SER A 20 -2.95 16.31 -9.67
N ASN A 21 -2.34 17.40 -9.17
CA ASN A 21 -1.28 17.33 -8.15
C ASN A 21 -1.77 16.71 -6.84
N LYS A 22 -2.97 17.10 -6.38
CA LYS A 22 -3.58 16.54 -5.17
C LYS A 22 -3.87 15.04 -5.32
N LYS A 23 -4.42 14.62 -6.47
CA LYS A 23 -4.63 13.20 -6.82
C LYS A 23 -3.31 12.42 -6.79
N ARG A 24 -2.24 12.98 -7.35
CA ARG A 24 -0.90 12.36 -7.34
C ARG A 24 -0.40 12.14 -5.92
N GLN A 25 -0.54 13.14 -5.05
CA GLN A 25 -0.18 13.03 -3.64
C GLN A 25 -0.97 11.91 -2.93
N TYR A 26 -2.29 11.86 -3.12
CA TYR A 26 -3.11 10.82 -2.51
C TYR A 26 -2.76 9.42 -3.02
N ARG A 27 -2.43 9.26 -4.31
CA ARG A 27 -1.97 7.97 -4.85
C ARG A 27 -0.63 7.55 -4.23
N TYR A 28 0.30 8.49 -4.06
CA TYR A 28 1.57 8.22 -3.38
C TYR A 28 1.35 7.80 -1.92
N GLU A 29 0.54 8.54 -1.17
CA GLU A 29 0.25 8.22 0.23
C GLU A 29 -0.48 6.87 0.36
N LEU A 30 -1.45 6.59 -0.51
CA LEU A 30 -2.13 5.29 -0.56
C LEU A 30 -1.17 4.15 -0.92
N SER A 31 -0.18 4.40 -1.78
CA SER A 31 0.84 3.42 -2.14
C SER A 31 1.76 3.10 -0.96
N GLU A 32 2.13 4.12 -0.17
CA GLU A 32 2.94 3.96 1.02
C GLU A 32 2.19 3.20 2.12
N LEU A 33 0.91 3.51 2.34
CA LEU A 33 0.06 2.75 3.27
C LEU A 33 -0.14 1.28 2.88
N ASN A 34 0.04 0.96 1.60
CA ASN A 34 -0.03 -0.40 1.07
C ASN A 34 1.37 -0.98 0.78
N SER A 35 2.43 -0.34 1.22
CA SER A 35 3.80 -0.76 0.95
C SER A 35 4.08 -2.14 1.52
N VAL A 36 4.77 -2.96 0.74
CA VAL A 36 5.26 -4.29 1.14
C VAL A 36 6.12 -4.23 2.41
N ARG A 37 6.76 -3.07 2.66
CA ARG A 37 7.56 -2.77 3.86
C ARG A 37 6.76 -2.85 5.16
N HIS A 38 5.46 -2.57 5.09
CA HIS A 38 4.55 -2.58 6.24
C HIS A 38 3.63 -3.80 6.25
N GLY A 39 3.80 -4.72 5.31
CA GLY A 39 3.02 -5.96 5.21
C GLY A 39 3.94 -7.17 5.14
N LEU A 40 4.21 -7.68 3.94
CA LEU A 40 4.99 -8.91 3.76
C LEU A 40 6.39 -8.86 4.39
N PHE A 41 7.01 -7.68 4.41
CA PHE A 41 8.34 -7.49 4.98
C PHE A 41 8.31 -6.92 6.41
N ASP A 42 7.13 -6.72 7.00
CA ASP A 42 7.00 -6.33 8.40
C ASP A 42 6.93 -7.59 9.28
N VAL A 43 8.00 -7.83 10.03
CA VAL A 43 8.06 -8.97 10.95
C VAL A 43 6.96 -8.85 12.02
N GLU A 44 6.57 -7.66 12.46
CA GLU A 44 5.48 -7.49 13.44
C GLU A 44 4.14 -7.99 12.88
N GLN A 45 3.86 -7.76 11.59
CA GLN A 45 2.66 -8.28 10.94
C GLN A 45 2.63 -9.81 10.89
N TRP A 46 3.78 -10.46 10.68
CA TRP A 46 3.86 -11.91 10.74
C TRP A 46 3.62 -12.43 12.16
N LYS A 47 4.13 -11.74 13.19
CA LYS A 47 3.93 -12.14 14.60
C LYS A 47 2.46 -12.12 14.98
N GLU A 48 1.75 -11.05 14.61
CA GLU A 48 0.31 -10.91 14.85
C GLU A 48 -0.48 -12.04 14.13
N ASN A 49 -0.25 -12.23 12.83
CA ASN A 49 -0.95 -13.27 12.07
C ASN A 49 -0.68 -14.70 12.59
N ILE A 50 0.55 -14.99 13.02
CA ILE A 50 0.90 -16.30 13.56
C ILE A 50 0.29 -16.48 14.95
N ALA A 51 0.31 -15.45 15.80
CA ALA A 51 -0.35 -15.49 17.11
C ALA A 51 -1.85 -15.79 16.96
N ASP A 52 -2.53 -15.12 16.04
CA ASP A 52 -3.95 -15.34 15.75
C ASP A 52 -4.26 -16.77 15.34
N ILE A 53 -3.46 -17.35 14.43
CA ILE A 53 -3.65 -18.72 13.95
C ILE A 53 -3.43 -19.73 15.08
N ILE A 54 -2.37 -19.53 15.88
CA ILE A 54 -2.05 -20.40 17.00
C ILE A 54 -3.18 -20.36 18.02
N VAL A 55 -3.66 -19.17 18.41
CA VAL A 55 -4.82 -19.00 19.29
C VAL A 55 -6.06 -19.67 18.74
N LYS A 56 -6.35 -19.51 17.44
CA LYS A 56 -7.50 -20.16 16.79
C LYS A 56 -7.41 -21.68 16.89
N LYS A 57 -6.23 -22.25 16.60
CA LYS A 57 -6.00 -23.70 16.67
C LYS A 57 -6.05 -24.24 18.11
N ILE A 58 -5.58 -23.48 19.09
CA ILE A 58 -5.71 -23.83 20.51
C ILE A 58 -7.18 -23.88 20.94
N ASN A 59 -8.02 -22.96 20.45
CA ASN A 59 -9.45 -22.97 20.77
C ASN A 59 -10.22 -24.08 20.04
N GLU A 60 -9.76 -24.50 18.85
CA GLU A 60 -10.38 -25.56 18.04
C GLU A 60 -9.98 -26.98 18.50
N TYR A 61 -8.80 -27.15 19.12
CA TYR A 61 -8.31 -28.43 19.60
C TYR A 61 -8.11 -28.38 21.12
N GLU A 62 -8.76 -29.27 21.88
CA GLU A 62 -8.37 -29.53 23.27
C GLU A 62 -6.93 -30.09 23.25
N ILE A 63 -5.95 -29.24 23.58
CA ILE A 63 -4.55 -29.64 23.57
C ILE A 63 -4.30 -30.57 24.75
N THR A 64 -4.29 -31.87 24.46
CA THR A 64 -3.88 -32.91 25.39
C THR A 64 -2.37 -33.12 25.33
N ALA A 65 -1.78 -33.59 26.45
CA ALA A 65 -0.34 -33.85 26.55
C ALA A 65 0.19 -34.83 25.47
N ASP A 66 -0.68 -35.71 24.95
CA ASP A 66 -0.35 -36.70 23.92
C ASP A 66 -0.08 -36.07 22.54
N ASN A 67 -0.63 -34.88 22.25
CA ASN A 67 -0.48 -34.20 20.97
C ASN A 67 0.57 -33.07 21.00
N ARG A 68 1.28 -32.93 22.13
CA ARG A 68 2.24 -31.85 22.37
C ARG A 68 3.34 -31.78 21.30
N GLU A 69 4.03 -32.89 21.08
CA GLU A 69 5.18 -32.92 20.16
C GLU A 69 4.73 -32.77 18.69
N TYR A 70 3.53 -33.25 18.38
CA TYR A 70 2.88 -33.05 17.08
C TYR A 70 2.61 -31.56 16.82
N ILE A 71 1.95 -30.86 17.76
CA ILE A 71 1.63 -29.43 17.62
C ILE A 71 2.91 -28.60 17.53
N LYS A 72 3.90 -28.89 18.38
CA LYS A 72 5.22 -28.24 18.36
C LYS A 72 5.94 -28.45 17.03
N GLY A 73 5.93 -29.67 16.48
CA GLY A 73 6.50 -29.98 15.17
C GLY A 73 5.80 -29.24 14.03
N TYR A 74 4.46 -29.13 14.11
CA TYR A 74 3.65 -28.37 13.17
C TYR A 74 3.93 -26.86 13.20
N ILE A 75 4.08 -26.26 14.38
CA ILE A 75 4.46 -24.84 14.56
C ILE A 75 5.85 -24.59 13.96
N LYS A 76 6.84 -25.43 14.28
CA LYS A 76 8.21 -25.33 13.73
C LYS A 76 8.21 -25.41 12.20
N THR A 77 7.51 -26.40 11.64
CA THR A 77 7.41 -26.59 10.19
C THR A 77 6.75 -25.38 9.53
N GLY A 78 5.74 -24.81 10.17
CA GLY A 78 5.08 -23.58 9.72
C GLY A 78 6.03 -22.39 9.62
N PHE A 79 6.78 -22.11 10.68
CA PHE A 79 7.80 -21.04 10.68
C PHE A 79 8.92 -21.29 9.66
N TYR A 80 9.41 -22.52 9.54
CA TYR A 80 10.44 -22.84 8.55
C TYR A 80 9.93 -22.67 7.11
N LYS A 81 8.71 -23.11 6.82
CA LYS A 81 8.10 -22.93 5.50
C LYS A 81 7.92 -21.45 5.13
N LEU A 82 7.54 -20.62 6.11
CA LEU A 82 7.48 -19.17 5.95
C LEU A 82 8.85 -18.60 5.57
N LEU A 83 9.90 -18.98 6.30
CA LEU A 83 11.26 -18.53 6.03
C LEU A 83 11.73 -18.94 4.64
N ASP A 84 11.43 -20.17 4.25
CA ASP A 84 11.85 -20.71 2.97
C ASP A 84 11.09 -20.04 1.82
N GLU A 85 9.77 -19.83 1.94
CA GLU A 85 8.99 -19.10 0.93
C GLU A 85 9.41 -17.63 0.81
N LEU A 86 9.68 -16.94 1.92
CA LEU A 86 10.24 -15.57 1.87
C LEU A 86 11.60 -15.57 1.18
N SER A 87 12.47 -16.55 1.49
CA SER A 87 13.78 -16.64 0.85
C SER A 87 13.71 -17.01 -0.63
N LEU A 88 12.75 -17.86 -1.03
CA LEU A 88 12.49 -18.19 -2.42
C LEU A 88 11.90 -16.99 -3.16
N PHE A 89 10.98 -16.22 -2.57
CA PHE A 89 10.47 -15.00 -3.17
C PHE A 89 11.59 -13.97 -3.40
N LEU A 90 12.50 -13.83 -2.43
CA LEU A 90 13.66 -12.95 -2.55
C LEU A 90 14.73 -13.47 -3.53
N GLY A 91 14.83 -14.80 -3.71
CA GLY A 91 15.89 -15.46 -4.50
C GLY A 91 15.51 -15.91 -5.92
N GLN A 92 14.26 -16.33 -6.16
CA GLN A 92 13.82 -16.91 -7.45
C GLN A 92 13.57 -15.86 -8.54
N GLU A 93 13.44 -14.58 -8.19
CA GLU A 93 13.16 -13.54 -9.19
C GLU A 93 14.39 -13.03 -9.95
N GLN A 94 15.56 -13.67 -9.79
CA GLN A 94 16.75 -13.48 -10.64
C GLN A 94 16.48 -13.75 -12.14
N THR A 95 15.35 -14.37 -12.47
CA THR A 95 14.94 -14.67 -13.86
C THR A 95 14.08 -13.58 -14.52
N LYS A 96 13.59 -12.59 -13.76
CA LYS A 96 12.83 -11.45 -14.29
C LYS A 96 13.78 -10.25 -14.39
N GLY A 97 14.01 -9.76 -15.61
CA GLY A 97 15.12 -8.88 -15.99
C GLY A 97 15.53 -7.77 -15.00
N ASN A 98 16.81 -7.37 -15.10
CA ASN A 98 17.58 -6.50 -14.19
C ASN A 98 16.83 -5.37 -13.45
N TRP A 99 15.78 -4.78 -14.03
CA TRP A 99 14.99 -3.71 -13.41
C TRP A 99 14.12 -4.18 -12.23
N PHE A 100 13.49 -5.36 -12.29
CA PHE A 100 12.68 -5.87 -11.18
C PHE A 100 13.57 -6.25 -9.98
N GLU A 101 14.73 -6.84 -10.28
CA GLU A 101 15.76 -7.14 -9.29
C GLU A 101 16.29 -5.87 -8.60
N GLN A 102 16.49 -4.77 -9.33
CA GLN A 102 16.85 -3.46 -8.75
C GLN A 102 15.77 -2.92 -7.80
N ILE A 103 14.49 -3.09 -8.13
CA ILE A 103 13.38 -2.68 -7.25
C ILE A 103 13.40 -3.48 -5.96
N ILE A 104 13.46 -4.82 -6.06
CA ILE A 104 13.54 -5.69 -4.87
C ILE A 104 14.75 -5.30 -4.04
N LYS A 105 15.96 -5.23 -4.65
CA LYS A 105 17.19 -4.81 -3.95
C LYS A 105 17.03 -3.47 -3.25
N THR A 106 16.41 -2.47 -3.88
CA THR A 106 16.21 -1.15 -3.24
C THR A 106 15.24 -1.22 -2.06
N VAL A 107 14.21 -2.07 -2.15
CA VAL A 107 13.24 -2.26 -1.07
C VAL A 107 13.85 -3.08 0.07
N THR A 108 14.62 -4.12 -0.26
CA THR A 108 15.18 -5.10 0.68
C THR A 108 16.54 -4.72 1.25
N TYR A 109 17.31 -3.82 0.62
CA TYR A 109 18.60 -3.35 1.15
C TYR A 109 18.47 -2.74 2.55
N ASN A 110 17.32 -2.13 2.85
CA ASN A 110 17.01 -1.60 4.18
C ASN A 110 16.35 -2.63 5.11
N ILE A 111 16.04 -3.81 4.60
CA ILE A 111 15.43 -4.93 5.32
C ILE A 111 16.51 -6.01 5.40
N VAL A 112 17.43 -5.84 6.35
CA VAL A 112 18.39 -6.90 6.69
C VAL A 112 17.60 -8.01 7.39
N PHE A 113 16.96 -8.86 6.60
CA PHE A 113 16.31 -10.07 7.08
C PHE A 113 17.40 -11.12 7.29
N ASP A 114 17.91 -11.21 8.51
CA ASP A 114 18.83 -12.26 8.92
C ASP A 114 18.05 -13.58 9.06
N LYS A 115 17.99 -14.34 7.96
CA LYS A 115 17.31 -15.63 7.87
C LYS A 115 17.84 -16.60 8.92
N ASP A 116 19.14 -16.59 9.18
CA ASP A 116 19.79 -17.55 10.08
C ASP A 116 19.48 -17.22 11.54
N SER A 117 19.52 -15.93 11.89
CA SER A 117 19.06 -15.45 13.21
C SER A 117 17.59 -15.79 13.45
N PHE A 118 16.71 -15.56 12.47
CA PHE A 118 15.29 -15.92 12.61
C PHE A 118 15.11 -17.44 12.74
N LYS A 119 15.76 -18.24 11.88
CA LYS A 119 15.68 -19.72 11.90
C LYS A 119 16.13 -20.30 13.23
N SER A 120 17.17 -19.73 13.83
CA SER A 120 17.71 -20.18 15.13
C SER A 120 16.75 -19.96 16.31
N GLN A 121 15.84 -18.99 16.19
CA GLN A 121 14.86 -18.65 17.25
C GLN A 121 13.56 -19.46 17.15
N VAL A 122 13.25 -20.03 15.98
CA VAL A 122 12.04 -20.84 15.75
C VAL A 122 11.85 -21.96 16.78
N PRO A 123 12.87 -22.75 17.15
CA PRO A 123 12.70 -23.80 18.16
C PRO A 123 12.34 -23.27 19.55
N LEU A 124 12.90 -22.12 19.93
CA LEU A 124 12.64 -21.46 21.22
C LEU A 124 11.21 -20.95 21.28
N TRP A 125 10.76 -20.25 20.23
CA TRP A 125 9.38 -19.78 20.13
C TRP A 125 8.38 -20.92 20.19
N ALA A 126 8.64 -22.02 19.47
CA ALA A 126 7.77 -23.18 19.49
C ALA A 126 7.66 -23.78 20.91
N GLU A 127 8.75 -23.83 21.67
CA GLU A 127 8.72 -24.33 23.05
C GLU A 127 7.94 -23.39 23.97
N GLU A 128 8.21 -22.09 23.92
CA GLU A 128 7.54 -21.12 24.77
C GLU A 128 6.03 -21.04 24.46
N ILE A 129 5.64 -21.12 23.18
CA ILE A 129 4.24 -21.23 22.77
C ILE A 129 3.58 -22.47 23.38
N MET A 130 4.25 -23.62 23.38
CA MET A 130 3.73 -24.83 24.02
C MET A 130 3.55 -24.66 25.53
N THR A 131 4.53 -24.05 26.21
CA THR A 131 4.40 -23.80 27.66
C THR A 131 3.25 -22.86 28.02
N LEU A 132 2.93 -21.91 27.13
CA LEU A 132 1.83 -20.97 27.34
C LEU A 132 0.46 -21.64 27.17
N ILE A 133 0.38 -22.60 26.26
CA ILE A 133 -0.81 -23.42 26.03
C ILE A 133 -1.11 -24.30 27.23
N GLU A 134 -0.08 -24.87 27.85
CA GLU A 134 -0.20 -25.81 28.96
C GLU A 134 -0.61 -25.16 30.29
N ASN A 135 -0.69 -23.83 30.37
CA ASN A 135 -0.97 -23.12 31.63
C ASN A 135 -2.49 -22.92 31.88
N PRO A 136 -3.10 -23.65 32.83
CA PRO A 136 -4.55 -23.62 33.07
C PRO A 136 -5.07 -22.32 33.68
N LYS A 137 -4.20 -21.50 34.31
CA LYS A 137 -4.62 -20.26 35.00
C LYS A 137 -5.15 -19.18 34.05
N ASN A 138 -4.86 -19.28 32.76
CA ASN A 138 -5.14 -18.22 31.80
C ASN A 138 -6.42 -18.46 30.99
N GLN A 139 -7.18 -19.54 31.19
CA GLN A 139 -8.30 -19.94 30.30
C GLN A 139 -9.41 -18.88 30.09
N SER A 140 -9.74 -18.05 31.09
CA SER A 140 -10.80 -17.02 30.96
C SER A 140 -10.38 -15.75 30.21
N GLN A 141 -9.08 -15.51 30.08
CA GLN A 141 -8.46 -14.40 29.33
C GLN A 141 -7.39 -14.91 28.35
N LEU A 142 -7.49 -16.19 27.97
CA LEU A 142 -6.42 -16.97 27.35
C LEU A 142 -6.01 -16.33 26.04
N LYS A 143 -7.00 -15.92 25.25
CA LYS A 143 -6.80 -15.33 23.94
C LYS A 143 -5.92 -14.07 24.00
N SER A 144 -6.30 -13.07 24.80
CA SER A 144 -5.55 -11.80 24.87
C SER A 144 -4.20 -11.95 25.58
N TYR A 145 -4.11 -12.83 26.59
CA TYR A 145 -2.85 -13.15 27.25
C TYR A 145 -1.89 -13.89 26.32
N LEU A 146 -2.37 -14.91 25.59
CA LEU A 146 -1.58 -15.65 24.61
C LEU A 146 -1.16 -14.74 23.45
N GLU A 147 -2.06 -13.95 22.90
CA GLU A 147 -1.75 -13.02 21.81
C GLU A 147 -0.64 -12.05 22.23
N SER A 148 -0.79 -11.36 23.36
CA SER A 148 0.22 -10.42 23.87
C SER A 148 1.54 -11.10 24.20
N LYS A 149 1.51 -12.31 24.76
CA LYS A 149 2.73 -13.04 25.14
C LYS A 149 3.43 -13.62 23.92
N ILE A 150 2.70 -14.20 22.97
CA ILE A 150 3.26 -14.67 21.69
C ILE A 150 3.89 -13.50 20.93
N ILE A 151 3.19 -12.36 20.84
CA ILE A 151 3.76 -11.13 20.23
C ILE A 151 5.04 -10.71 20.96
N GLN A 152 5.06 -10.76 22.30
CA GLN A 152 6.23 -10.43 23.10
C GLN A 152 7.40 -11.40 22.86
N LEU A 153 7.14 -12.70 22.80
CA LEU A 153 8.16 -13.73 22.58
C LEU A 153 8.75 -13.65 21.18
N LEU A 154 7.90 -13.39 20.19
CA LEU A 154 8.35 -13.21 18.82
C LEU A 154 9.03 -11.84 18.63
N LYS A 155 9.01 -10.92 19.61
CA LYS A 155 9.58 -9.56 19.51
C LYS A 155 11.11 -9.58 19.51
N SER A 156 11.73 -9.85 18.37
CA SER A 156 13.16 -9.62 18.14
C SER A 156 13.53 -8.12 18.07
N GLU A 157 14.79 -7.79 18.44
CA GLU A 157 15.39 -6.45 18.34
C GLU A 157 15.63 -5.97 16.90
N THR A 158 15.42 -6.85 15.91
CA THR A 158 15.50 -6.57 14.47
C THR A 158 14.30 -5.76 13.98
N GLN A 159 14.04 -4.62 14.62
CA GLN A 159 12.99 -3.71 14.20
C GLN A 159 13.43 -2.96 12.94
N TYR A 160 12.67 -3.12 11.85
CA TYR A 160 12.50 -2.04 10.89
C TYR A 160 11.79 -0.89 11.62
N LYS A 161 12.57 -0.03 12.29
CA LYS A 161 12.08 1.03 13.18
C LYS A 161 11.39 2.17 12.43
N ASP A 162 11.61 2.29 11.12
CA ASP A 162 11.19 3.48 10.41
C ASP A 162 9.75 3.39 9.87
N LYS A 163 8.78 3.43 10.81
CA LYS A 163 7.36 3.70 10.51
C LYS A 163 7.07 5.21 10.49
N THR A 164 8.08 6.09 10.37
CA THR A 164 7.87 7.55 10.47
C THR A 164 7.00 8.08 9.34
N LEU A 165 7.19 7.60 8.11
CA LEU A 165 6.37 7.97 6.95
C LEU A 165 4.92 7.53 7.13
N LEU A 166 4.70 6.29 7.55
CA LEU A 166 3.37 5.77 7.84
C LEU A 166 2.66 6.60 8.92
N LYS A 167 3.35 6.87 10.05
CA LYS A 167 2.80 7.70 11.13
C LYS A 167 2.49 9.13 10.65
N LYS A 168 3.37 9.72 9.84
CA LYS A 168 3.20 11.06 9.27
C LYS A 168 1.96 11.15 8.38
N ILE A 169 1.72 10.14 7.55
CA ILE A 169 0.52 10.08 6.69
C ILE A 169 -0.74 9.94 7.53
N LEU A 170 -0.74 9.02 8.51
CA LEU A 170 -1.89 8.83 9.40
C LEU A 170 -2.21 10.10 10.20
N SER A 171 -1.19 10.74 10.79
CA SER A 171 -1.37 11.97 11.56
C SER A 171 -1.84 13.15 10.72
N LYS A 172 -1.43 13.21 9.44
CA LYS A 172 -1.86 14.26 8.50
C LYS A 172 -3.39 14.27 8.30
N TYR A 173 -4.03 13.11 8.42
CA TYR A 173 -5.48 12.94 8.27
C TYR A 173 -6.19 12.62 9.59
N SER A 174 -5.53 12.84 10.73
CA SER A 174 -6.07 12.59 12.08
C SER A 174 -6.48 11.13 12.34
N TYR A 175 -5.90 10.16 11.63
CA TYR A 175 -6.12 8.74 11.88
C TYR A 175 -5.06 8.17 12.82
N GLN A 176 -5.46 7.18 13.62
CA GLN A 176 -4.56 6.38 14.43
C GLN A 176 -4.13 5.09 13.69
N GLN A 177 -3.10 4.41 14.20
CA GLN A 177 -2.61 3.15 13.64
C GLN A 177 -3.73 2.09 13.48
N LYS A 178 -4.68 2.05 14.41
CA LYS A 178 -5.83 1.14 14.40
C LYS A 178 -6.85 1.44 13.29
N GLN A 179 -6.81 2.63 12.69
CA GLN A 179 -7.74 3.07 11.65
C GLN A 179 -7.07 3.11 10.26
N LEU A 180 -6.06 2.27 10.06
CA LEU A 180 -5.33 2.18 8.80
C LEU A 180 -6.25 1.95 7.61
N ASP A 181 -7.22 1.04 7.74
CA ASP A 181 -8.16 0.72 6.67
C ASP A 181 -9.16 1.85 6.39
N GLU A 182 -9.58 2.60 7.41
CA GLU A 182 -10.39 3.80 7.25
C GLU A 182 -9.63 4.88 6.47
N CYS A 183 -8.36 5.10 6.82
CA CYS A 183 -7.50 6.04 6.11
C CYS A 183 -7.27 5.63 4.64
N LYS A 184 -7.04 4.34 4.38
CA LYS A 184 -6.95 3.78 3.01
C LYS A 184 -8.24 4.00 2.23
N SER A 185 -9.39 3.75 2.86
CA SER A 185 -10.71 3.94 2.24
C SER A 185 -10.98 5.41 1.93
N PHE A 186 -10.66 6.31 2.87
CA PHE A 186 -10.73 7.75 2.68
C PHE A 186 -9.90 8.19 1.46
N LEU A 187 -8.61 7.85 1.41
CA LEU A 187 -7.74 8.20 0.29
C LEU A 187 -8.26 7.64 -1.04
N LYS A 188 -8.75 6.40 -1.05
CA LYS A 188 -9.32 5.77 -2.25
C LYS A 188 -10.56 6.52 -2.75
N ASN A 189 -11.45 6.93 -1.85
CA ASN A 189 -12.64 7.69 -2.20
C ASN A 189 -12.30 9.10 -2.67
N SER A 190 -11.40 9.79 -1.97
CA SER A 190 -10.96 11.12 -2.40
C SER A 190 -10.24 11.11 -3.74
N ILE A 191 -9.48 10.05 -4.08
CA ILE A 191 -8.90 9.89 -5.42
C ILE A 191 -10.00 9.77 -6.49
N LYS A 192 -11.09 9.04 -6.20
CA LYS A 192 -12.21 8.90 -7.14
C LYS A 192 -12.94 10.23 -7.33
N GLU A 193 -13.26 10.92 -6.24
CA GLU A 193 -13.93 12.23 -6.27
C GLU A 193 -13.11 13.25 -7.07
N ILE A 194 -11.82 13.39 -6.75
CA ILE A 194 -10.93 14.29 -7.49
C ILE A 194 -10.84 13.91 -8.96
N ASN A 195 -10.80 12.60 -9.28
CA ASN A 195 -10.77 12.15 -10.66
C ASN A 195 -12.05 12.54 -11.42
N THR A 196 -13.22 12.40 -10.79
CA THR A 196 -14.48 12.85 -11.38
C THR A 196 -14.47 14.36 -11.62
N SER A 197 -14.05 15.16 -10.64
CA SER A 197 -13.95 16.62 -10.80
C SER A 197 -12.96 17.04 -11.89
N ILE A 198 -11.82 16.34 -12.03
CA ILE A 198 -10.87 16.59 -13.13
C ILE A 198 -11.54 16.32 -14.48
N ILE A 199 -12.29 15.23 -14.62
CA ILE A 199 -12.99 14.88 -15.87
C ILE A 199 -14.04 15.94 -16.21
N GLU A 200 -14.88 16.32 -15.25
CA GLU A 200 -15.91 17.35 -15.43
C GLU A 200 -15.30 18.70 -15.86
N LEU A 201 -14.28 19.17 -15.14
CA LEU A 201 -13.57 20.41 -15.49
C LEU A 201 -12.86 20.32 -16.84
N SER A 202 -12.31 19.15 -17.20
CA SER A 202 -11.66 18.94 -18.49
C SER A 202 -12.67 19.01 -19.65
N ILE A 203 -13.87 18.47 -19.46
CA ILE A 203 -14.96 18.57 -20.45
C ILE A 203 -15.37 20.04 -20.63
N VAL A 204 -15.53 20.78 -19.54
CA VAL A 204 -15.86 22.22 -19.59
C VAL A 204 -14.75 23.02 -20.29
N LEU A 205 -13.49 22.75 -19.96
CA LEU A 205 -12.33 23.37 -20.61
C LEU A 205 -12.33 23.08 -22.12
N LEU A 206 -12.59 21.84 -22.53
CA LEU A 206 -12.67 21.46 -23.94
C LEU A 206 -13.78 22.21 -24.67
N ILE A 207 -14.99 22.27 -24.13
CA ILE A 207 -16.13 23.00 -24.74
C ILE A 207 -15.78 24.48 -24.92
N ILE A 208 -15.24 25.12 -23.89
CA ILE A 208 -14.85 26.54 -23.93
C ILE A 208 -13.68 26.77 -24.91
N SER A 209 -12.75 25.82 -25.00
CA SER A 209 -11.61 25.90 -25.94
C SER A 209 -12.02 25.79 -27.41
N LEU A 210 -13.13 25.08 -27.71
CA LEU A 210 -13.67 24.91 -29.06
C LEU A 210 -14.53 26.09 -29.53
N LEU A 211 -15.06 26.89 -28.61
CA LEU A 211 -15.95 28.02 -28.91
C LEU A 211 -15.37 29.02 -29.94
N PRO A 212 -14.08 29.46 -29.87
CA PRO A 212 -13.49 30.35 -30.88
C PRO A 212 -13.34 29.71 -32.27
N TYR A 213 -13.26 28.39 -32.34
CA TYR A 213 -13.20 27.65 -33.61
C TYR A 213 -14.59 27.63 -34.27
N LEU A 214 -15.63 27.35 -33.49
CA LEU A 214 -17.01 27.33 -33.96
C LEU A 214 -17.48 28.72 -34.42
N LEU A 215 -17.15 29.78 -33.67
CA LEU A 215 -17.45 31.16 -34.05
C LEU A 215 -16.72 31.59 -35.34
N GLY A 216 -15.53 31.04 -35.59
CA GLY A 216 -14.80 31.28 -36.82
C GLY A 216 -15.42 30.60 -38.05
N LEU A 217 -16.14 29.48 -37.88
CA LEU A 217 -16.86 28.80 -38.97
C LEU A 217 -18.15 29.53 -39.35
N LEU A 218 -18.79 30.20 -38.39
CA LEU A 218 -20.02 30.98 -38.61
C LEU A 218 -19.76 32.40 -39.15
N GLU A 219 -18.52 32.69 -39.57
CA GLU A 219 -18.06 33.99 -40.08
C GLU A 219 -18.39 35.19 -39.17
N VAL A 220 -18.54 34.94 -37.87
CA VAL A 220 -18.84 36.00 -36.89
C VAL A 220 -17.61 36.88 -36.73
N LYS A 221 -17.72 38.17 -37.07
CA LYS A 221 -16.63 39.14 -36.96
C LYS A 221 -16.36 39.51 -35.50
N ILE A 222 -15.58 38.69 -34.82
CA ILE A 222 -15.08 38.96 -33.47
C ILE A 222 -13.65 39.49 -33.57
N THR A 223 -13.39 40.62 -32.90
CA THR A 223 -12.05 41.17 -32.76
C THR A 223 -11.13 40.15 -32.04
N ASN A 224 -9.97 39.88 -32.62
CA ASN A 224 -8.90 39.03 -32.08
C ASN A 224 -9.17 37.51 -32.00
N LEU A 225 -9.98 36.94 -32.91
CA LEU A 225 -10.22 35.48 -32.99
C LEU A 225 -8.95 34.61 -33.06
N ILE A 226 -7.91 35.07 -33.78
CA ILE A 226 -6.64 34.35 -33.91
C ILE A 226 -5.95 34.20 -32.55
N ILE A 227 -5.93 35.29 -31.75
CA ILE A 227 -5.34 35.31 -30.41
C ILE A 227 -6.10 34.37 -29.48
N SER A 228 -7.44 34.37 -29.54
CA SER A 228 -8.26 33.46 -28.74
C SER A 228 -7.97 31.99 -29.05
N LYS A 229 -7.89 31.61 -30.33
CA LYS A 229 -7.55 30.24 -30.76
C LYS A 229 -6.16 29.81 -30.26
N ALA A 230 -5.18 30.69 -30.37
CA ALA A 230 -3.81 30.42 -29.92
C ALA A 230 -3.75 30.18 -28.40
N ILE A 231 -4.46 30.99 -27.61
CA ILE A 231 -4.49 30.84 -26.15
C ILE A 231 -5.22 29.55 -25.74
N SER A 232 -6.32 29.19 -26.40
CA SER A 232 -7.01 27.92 -26.14
C SER A 232 -6.09 26.71 -26.35
N LEU A 233 -5.33 26.68 -27.46
CA LEU A 233 -4.35 25.62 -27.73
C LEU A 233 -3.24 25.61 -26.68
N PHE A 234 -2.72 26.78 -26.32
CA PHE A 234 -1.66 26.90 -25.33
C PHE A 234 -2.10 26.41 -23.94
N CYS A 235 -3.30 26.76 -23.50
CA CYS A 235 -3.87 26.27 -22.24
C CYS A 235 -4.07 24.75 -22.27
N LEU A 236 -4.63 24.20 -23.35
CA LEU A 236 -4.79 22.74 -23.49
C LEU A 236 -3.44 22.01 -23.47
N PHE A 237 -2.42 22.57 -24.11
CA PHE A 237 -1.07 22.03 -24.12
C PHE A 237 -0.45 22.02 -22.71
N ILE A 238 -0.51 23.14 -21.99
CA ILE A 238 -0.02 23.24 -20.61
C ILE A 238 -0.71 22.22 -19.71
N VAL A 239 -2.04 22.14 -19.78
CA VAL A 239 -2.82 21.19 -18.98
C VAL A 239 -2.46 19.75 -19.36
N GLY A 240 -2.32 19.46 -20.65
CA GLY A 240 -1.95 18.13 -21.16
C GLY A 240 -0.60 17.64 -20.64
N ILE A 241 0.42 18.50 -20.65
CA ILE A 241 1.75 18.16 -20.11
C ILE A 241 1.70 18.06 -18.58
N SER A 242 0.95 18.94 -17.92
CA SER A 242 0.90 19.00 -16.45
C SER A 242 0.12 17.82 -15.83
N ILE A 243 -0.79 17.19 -16.57
CA ILE A 243 -1.49 16.00 -16.10
C ILE A 243 -0.55 14.80 -16.22
N SER A 244 -0.07 14.31 -15.07
CA SER A 244 0.76 13.11 -15.00
C SER A 244 -0.02 11.89 -15.52
N MET A 245 0.29 11.43 -16.73
CA MET A 245 -0.27 10.20 -17.30
C MET A 245 0.53 8.95 -16.91
N ILE A 246 1.82 9.08 -16.56
CA ILE A 246 2.68 7.92 -16.29
C ILE A 246 2.83 7.71 -14.77
N SER A 247 2.18 6.66 -14.28
CA SER A 247 2.42 6.09 -12.96
C SER A 247 2.88 4.65 -13.09
N ILE A 248 4.07 4.34 -12.58
CA ILE A 248 4.55 2.97 -12.41
C ILE A 248 4.07 2.50 -11.04
N ASP A 249 3.27 1.43 -11.01
CA ASP A 249 2.69 0.83 -9.81
C ASP A 249 2.95 -0.68 -9.88
N VAL A 250 3.99 -1.12 -9.18
CA VAL A 250 4.37 -2.52 -9.08
C VAL A 250 3.85 -3.05 -7.75
N ARG A 251 2.99 -4.07 -7.79
CA ARG A 251 2.37 -4.65 -6.59
C ARG A 251 2.16 -6.14 -6.70
N ILE A 252 2.18 -6.78 -5.54
CA ILE A 252 1.73 -8.16 -5.34
C ILE A 252 0.24 -8.09 -5.02
N LEU A 253 -0.60 -8.59 -5.94
CA LEU A 253 -2.05 -8.55 -5.77
C LEU A 253 -2.50 -9.43 -4.59
N LYS A 254 -1.95 -10.64 -4.53
CA LYS A 254 -2.28 -11.63 -3.52
C LYS A 254 -1.07 -12.52 -3.27
N PHE A 255 -0.64 -12.60 -2.01
CA PHE A 255 0.29 -13.59 -1.52
C PHE A 255 -0.47 -14.45 -0.51
N ASN A 256 -0.60 -15.75 -0.80
CA ASN A 256 -1.27 -16.70 0.10
C ASN A 256 -0.23 -17.65 0.65
N PHE A 257 -0.30 -17.85 1.96
CA PHE A 257 0.52 -18.79 2.67
C PHE A 257 -0.38 -19.66 3.55
N LEU A 258 -0.18 -20.97 3.50
CA LEU A 258 -0.95 -21.91 4.31
C LEU A 258 -0.13 -22.31 5.53
N LEU A 259 -0.62 -21.91 6.71
CA LEU A 259 -0.04 -22.21 8.01
C LEU A 259 -1.08 -22.94 8.85
N LEU A 260 -0.77 -24.15 9.31
CA LEU A 260 -1.68 -24.94 10.15
C LEU A 260 -3.10 -25.08 9.52
N ASN A 261 -3.20 -25.32 8.21
CA ASN A 261 -4.48 -25.34 7.46
C ASN A 261 -5.29 -24.02 7.51
N GLU A 262 -4.72 -22.93 8.00
CA GLU A 262 -5.26 -21.57 7.87
C GLU A 262 -4.50 -20.82 6.78
N ASN A 263 -5.23 -20.00 6.02
CA ASN A 263 -4.64 -19.19 4.96
C ASN A 263 -4.30 -17.79 5.49
N ILE A 264 -3.01 -17.47 5.58
CA ILE A 264 -2.54 -16.09 5.71
C ILE A 264 -2.57 -15.48 4.32
N THR A 265 -3.29 -14.36 4.15
CA THR A 265 -3.37 -13.67 2.87
C THR A 265 -2.93 -12.22 2.99
N PHE A 266 -1.83 -11.87 2.32
CA PHE A 266 -1.44 -10.47 2.12
C PHE A 266 -1.98 -10.00 0.78
N LYS A 267 -2.76 -8.93 0.79
CA LYS A 267 -3.38 -8.35 -0.41
C LYS A 267 -2.81 -6.97 -0.69
N ASN A 268 -2.75 -6.61 -1.97
CA ASN A 268 -2.37 -5.27 -2.43
C ASN A 268 -1.04 -4.76 -1.84
N GLN A 269 0.03 -5.54 -1.92
CA GLN A 269 1.34 -5.15 -1.40
C GLN A 269 2.11 -4.39 -2.48
N VAL A 270 2.28 -3.08 -2.30
CA VAL A 270 3.01 -2.22 -3.23
C VAL A 270 4.51 -2.39 -3.03
N LEU A 271 5.20 -2.82 -4.08
CA LEU A 271 6.66 -2.93 -4.13
C LEU A 271 7.29 -1.59 -4.50
N TYR A 272 6.70 -0.92 -5.50
CA TYR A 272 7.22 0.34 -6.01
C TYR A 272 6.10 1.20 -6.59
N PHE A 273 6.12 2.49 -6.24
CA PHE A 273 5.23 3.47 -6.84
C PHE A 273 6.00 4.74 -7.19
N GLN A 274 5.89 5.16 -8.45
CA GLN A 274 6.40 6.45 -8.90
C GLN A 274 5.45 7.06 -9.91
N SER A 275 5.12 8.34 -9.75
CA SER A 275 4.32 9.11 -10.69
C SER A 275 5.16 10.29 -11.18
N LYS A 276 5.42 10.33 -12.49
CA LYS A 276 6.16 11.41 -13.14
C LYS A 276 5.25 12.17 -14.12
N SER A 277 5.50 13.47 -14.24
CA SER A 277 5.07 14.22 -15.42
C SER A 277 5.94 13.79 -16.59
N VAL A 278 5.35 13.67 -17.78
CA VAL A 278 6.13 13.64 -19.03
C VAL A 278 6.63 15.05 -19.32
#